data_AF-A0A845SG18-F1
#
_entry.id   AF-A0A845SG18-F1
#
_cell.length_a   1.000
_cell.length_b   1.000
_cell.length_c   1.000
_cell.angle_alpha   90.00
_cell.angle_beta   90.00
_cell.angle_gamma   90.00
#
_symmetry.space_group_name_H-M   'P 1'
#
loop_
_entity.id
_entity.type
_entity.pdbx_description
1 polymer ?
#
loop_
_entity_poly.entity_id
_entity_poly.type
_entity_poly.pdbx_seq_one_letter_code
_entity_poly.pdbx_strand_id
1 'polypeptide(L)'
;MQADAYAGFNPLYEGGHIREVGCMAHARRKIHDIHVRHPSPATTEALHRIGGLYAIEADTRGRPAKERRQAREARSRSILISLSAGSGKSSPRCRDRPIRPRRSTT
;
A
#
# COMPACT_ATOMS: atom_id res chain seq x y z
N MET A 1 10.00 5.52 0.07
CA MET A 1 10.63 4.19 0.06
C MET A 1 9.57 3.16 0.39
N GLN A 2 9.49 2.10 -0.41
CA GLN A 2 8.62 0.96 -0.13
C GLN A 2 9.36 -0.04 0.74
N ALA A 3 8.78 -0.43 1.88
CA ALA A 3 9.40 -1.34 2.85
C ALA A 3 8.38 -2.30 3.47
N ASP A 4 8.87 -3.39 4.06
CA ASP A 4 8.12 -4.43 4.75
C ASP A 4 7.78 -4.10 6.22
N ALA A 5 8.02 -2.86 6.63
CA ALA A 5 7.99 -2.38 8.02
C ALA A 5 9.12 -2.91 8.92
N TYR A 6 10.27 -3.33 8.35
CA TYR A 6 11.48 -3.56 9.13
C TYR A 6 11.90 -2.30 9.88
N ALA A 7 12.00 -2.41 11.21
CA ALA A 7 12.22 -1.28 12.10
C ALA A 7 13.56 -0.56 11.86
N GLY A 8 14.55 -1.25 11.27
CA GLY A 8 15.85 -0.66 10.93
C GLY A 8 15.77 0.50 9.93
N PHE A 9 14.67 0.63 9.18
CA PHE A 9 14.45 1.76 8.29
C PHE A 9 13.80 2.97 8.96
N ASN A 10 13.34 2.85 10.21
CA ASN A 10 12.66 3.95 10.91
C ASN A 10 13.45 5.27 10.92
N PRO A 11 14.77 5.28 11.20
CA PRO A 11 15.56 6.52 11.22
C PRO A 11 15.57 7.25 9.86
N LEU A 12 15.43 6.51 8.74
CA LEU A 12 15.41 7.11 7.39
C LEU A 12 14.19 8.00 7.16
N TYR A 13 13.10 7.79 7.91
CA TYR A 13 11.84 8.50 7.74
C TYR A 13 11.77 9.78 8.59
N GLU A 14 12.60 9.91 9.62
CA GLU A 14 12.55 11.01 10.61
C GLU A 14 12.80 12.37 9.96
N GLY A 15 13.73 12.43 9.01
CA GLY A 15 14.05 13.65 8.26
C GLY A 15 12.96 14.11 7.28
N GLY A 16 11.92 13.31 7.04
CA GLY A 16 10.80 13.66 6.16
C GLY A 16 11.12 13.74 4.66
N HIS A 17 12.39 13.56 4.27
CA HIS A 17 12.81 13.47 2.87
C HIS A 17 12.44 12.14 2.22
N ILE A 18 12.35 11.07 3.03
CA ILE A 18 11.93 9.74 2.60
C ILE A 18 10.56 9.46 3.22
N ARG A 19 9.55 9.30 2.36
CA ARG A 19 8.21 8.88 2.79
C ARG A 19 8.13 7.36 2.89
N GLU A 20 7.68 6.85 4.03
CA GLU A 20 7.36 5.45 4.23
C GLU A 20 6.18 5.03 3.34
N VAL A 21 6.29 3.89 2.67
CA VAL A 21 5.21 3.24 1.91
C VAL A 21 5.27 1.74 2.22
N GLY A 22 4.15 1.14 2.62
CA GLY A 22 4.09 -0.29 2.91
C GLY A 22 4.23 -1.16 1.65
N CYS A 23 4.96 -2.27 1.75
CA CYS A 23 5.11 -3.23 0.66
C CYS A 23 3.90 -4.16 0.57
N MET A 24 3.11 -4.03 -0.50
CA MET A 24 1.89 -4.85 -0.71
C MET A 24 2.17 -6.35 -0.82
N ALA A 25 3.32 -6.76 -1.34
CA ALA A 25 3.69 -8.16 -1.41
C ALA A 25 3.88 -8.77 0.01
N HIS A 26 4.50 -8.02 0.92
CA HIS A 26 4.67 -8.43 2.31
C HIS A 26 3.36 -8.39 3.09
N ALA A 27 2.53 -7.36 2.88
CA ALA A 27 1.20 -7.29 3.48
C ALA A 27 0.33 -8.52 3.11
N ARG A 28 0.28 -8.86 1.81
CA ARG A 28 -0.43 -10.06 1.33
C ARG A 28 0.12 -11.34 1.96
N ARG A 29 1.45 -11.52 1.96
CA ARG A 29 2.08 -12.72 2.54
C ARG A 29 1.69 -12.88 4.00
N LYS A 30 1.74 -11.81 4.79
CA LYS A 30 1.36 -11.86 6.21
C LYS A 30 -0.12 -12.22 6.41
N ILE A 31 -1.02 -11.67 5.61
CA ILE A 31 -2.45 -12.03 5.66
C ILE A 31 -2.65 -13.49 5.29
N HIS A 32 -1.97 -13.97 4.25
CA HIS A 32 -2.00 -15.36 3.82
C HIS A 32 -1.48 -16.32 4.92
N ASP A 33 -0.35 -15.99 5.55
CA ASP A 33 0.22 -16.82 6.62
C ASP A 33 -0.74 -16.94 7.81
N ILE A 34 -1.45 -15.85 8.15
CA ILE A 34 -2.51 -15.89 9.17
C ILE A 34 -3.68 -16.74 8.68
N HIS A 35 -4.12 -16.57 7.43
CA HIS A 35 -5.22 -17.35 6.84
C HIS A 35 -4.95 -18.85 6.86
N VAL A 36 -3.74 -19.28 6.49
CA VAL A 36 -3.36 -20.70 6.49
C VAL A 36 -3.38 -21.30 7.90
N ARG A 37 -3.01 -20.53 8.92
CA ARG A 37 -3.00 -21.01 10.32
C ARG A 37 -4.38 -20.93 10.97
N HIS A 38 -5.09 -19.84 10.74
CA HIS A 38 -6.37 -19.49 11.36
C HIS A 38 -7.27 -18.79 10.33
N PRO A 39 -7.94 -19.56 9.44
CA PRO A 39 -8.82 -18.98 8.45
C PRO A 39 -9.99 -18.31 9.15
N SER A 40 -10.28 -17.08 8.74
CA SER A 40 -11.40 -16.29 9.23
C SER A 40 -12.04 -15.52 8.08
N PRO A 41 -13.33 -15.13 8.20
CA PRO A 41 -13.99 -14.29 7.21
C PRO A 41 -13.18 -13.02 6.88
N ALA A 42 -12.55 -12.41 7.88
CA ALA A 42 -11.70 -11.23 7.70
C ALA A 42 -10.48 -11.50 6.80
N THR A 43 -9.77 -12.61 7.02
CA THR A 43 -8.62 -12.98 6.18
C THR A 43 -9.03 -13.35 4.75
N THR A 44 -10.15 -14.05 4.58
CA THR A 44 -10.70 -14.40 3.25
C THR A 44 -11.07 -13.15 2.48
N GLU A 45 -11.81 -12.23 3.10
CA GLU A 45 -12.19 -10.95 2.52
C GLU A 45 -10.98 -10.09 2.15
N ALA A 46 -9.97 -10.04 3.02
CA ALA A 46 -8.75 -9.30 2.74
C ALA A 46 -7.99 -9.88 1.53
N LEU A 47 -7.85 -11.21 1.44
CA LEU A 47 -7.22 -11.86 0.30
C LEU A 47 -8.01 -11.65 -0.99
N HIS A 48 -9.35 -11.72 -0.95
CA HIS A 48 -10.21 -11.45 -2.09
C HIS A 48 -10.04 -10.02 -2.62
N ARG A 49 -10.05 -9.02 -1.73
CA ARG A 49 -9.82 -7.61 -2.08
C ARG A 49 -8.42 -7.38 -2.66
N ILE A 50 -7.39 -8.00 -2.08
CA ILE A 50 -6.03 -7.94 -2.63
C ILE A 50 -5.98 -8.59 -4.03
N GLY A 51 -6.70 -9.69 -4.23
CA GLY A 51 -6.88 -10.29 -5.56
C GLY A 51 -7.47 -9.32 -6.57
N GLY A 52 -8.50 -8.56 -6.18
CA GLY A 52 -9.08 -7.50 -7.02
C GLY A 52 -8.08 -6.41 -7.42
N LEU A 53 -7.15 -6.02 -6.54
CA LEU A 53 -6.07 -5.09 -6.89
C LEU A 53 -5.15 -5.66 -7.98
N TYR A 54 -4.80 -6.94 -7.89
CA TYR A 54 -3.96 -7.58 -8.90
C TYR A 54 -4.67 -7.81 -10.22
N ALA A 55 -5.98 -8.06 -10.21
CA ALA A 55 -6.77 -8.09 -11.45
C ALA A 55 -6.69 -6.75 -12.20
N ILE A 56 -6.81 -5.63 -11.50
CA ILE A 56 -6.67 -4.29 -12.09
C ILE A 56 -5.27 -4.07 -12.70
N GLU A 57 -4.22 -4.50 -12.02
CA GLU A 57 -2.84 -4.41 -12.54
C GLU A 57 -2.62 -5.32 -13.76
N ALA A 58 -3.22 -6.51 -13.76
CA ALA A 58 -3.17 -7.44 -14.89
C ALA A 58 -3.88 -6.85 -16.12
N ASP A 59 -5.10 -6.31 -15.96
CA ASP A 59 -5.89 -5.68 -17.03
C ASP A 59 -5.14 -4.53 -17.72
N THR A 60 -4.36 -3.77 -16.94
CA THR A 60 -3.70 -2.54 -17.40
C THR A 60 -2.26 -2.77 -17.82
N ARG A 61 -1.79 -4.01 -17.76
CA ARG A 61 -0.44 -4.40 -18.19
C ARG A 61 -0.25 -4.06 -19.67
N GLY A 62 0.91 -3.46 -19.99
CA GLY A 62 1.24 -3.03 -21.35
C GLY A 62 0.62 -1.70 -21.78
N ARG A 63 -0.29 -1.10 -20.99
CA ARG A 63 -0.87 0.21 -21.27
C ARG A 63 0.09 1.37 -20.92
N PRO A 64 -0.04 2.53 -21.58
CA PRO A 64 0.71 3.75 -21.24
C PRO A 64 0.59 4.12 -19.76
N ALA A 65 1.63 4.76 -19.22
CA ALA A 65 1.68 5.13 -17.80
C ALA A 65 0.46 5.95 -17.32
N LYS A 66 -0.03 6.85 -18.18
CA LYS A 66 -1.21 7.68 -17.90
C LYS A 66 -2.49 6.85 -17.73
N GLU A 67 -2.72 5.90 -18.63
CA GLU A 67 -3.88 4.99 -18.57
C GLU A 67 -3.82 4.08 -17.34
N ARG A 68 -2.65 3.50 -17.05
CA ARG A 68 -2.44 2.70 -15.83
C ARG A 68 -2.75 3.51 -14.58
N ARG A 69 -2.33 4.77 -14.52
CA ARG A 69 -2.63 5.67 -13.40
C ARG A 69 -4.13 5.95 -13.29
N GLN A 70 -4.79 6.29 -14.38
CA GLN A 70 -6.23 6.54 -14.40
C GLN A 70 -7.03 5.33 -13.92
N ALA A 71 -6.67 4.13 -14.39
CA ALA A 71 -7.32 2.90 -13.96
C ALA A 71 -7.15 2.62 -12.46
N ARG A 72 -5.97 2.88 -11.89
CA ARG A 72 -5.75 2.74 -10.43
C ARG A 72 -6.56 3.74 -9.62
N GLU A 73 -6.58 5.01 -10.03
CA GLU A 73 -7.37 6.04 -9.35
C GLU A 73 -8.87 5.71 -9.38
N ALA A 74 -9.38 5.23 -10.52
CA ALA A 74 -10.78 4.90 -10.69
C ALA A 74 -11.19 3.60 -9.98
N ARG A 75 -10.35 2.55 -10.00
CA ARG A 75 -10.75 1.20 -9.58
C ARG A 75 -10.09 0.72 -8.29
N SER A 76 -8.82 1.04 -8.05
CA SER A 76 -8.07 0.53 -6.90
C SER A 76 -8.35 1.30 -5.60
N ARG A 77 -8.71 2.59 -5.71
CA ARG A 77 -8.84 3.49 -4.56
C ARG A 77 -9.90 3.03 -3.56
N SER A 78 -11.08 2.62 -4.04
CA SER A 78 -12.17 2.10 -3.19
C SER A 78 -11.77 0.81 -2.46
N ILE A 79 -11.06 -0.09 -3.14
CA ILE A 79 -10.57 -1.35 -2.58
C ILE A 79 -9.55 -1.07 -1.46
N LEU A 80 -8.62 -0.14 -1.67
CA LEU A 80 -7.63 0.25 -0.65
C LEU A 80 -8.27 0.88 0.58
N ILE A 81 -9.29 1.73 0.41
CA ILE A 81 -10.05 2.31 1.53
C ILE A 81 -10.73 1.19 2.33
N SER A 82 -11.40 0.25 1.65
CA SER A 82 -12.06 -0.90 2.28
C SER A 82 -11.09 -1.79 3.07
N LEU A 83 -9.87 -2.00 2.56
CA LEU A 83 -8.81 -2.73 3.26
C LEU A 83 -8.31 -2.00 4.52
N SER A 84 -8.26 -0.68 4.48
CA SER A 84 -7.80 0.14 5.61
C SER A 84 -8.82 0.26 6.75
N ALA A 85 -10.12 0.14 6.45
CA ALA A 85 -11.20 0.30 7.42
C ALA A 85 -11.22 -0.78 8.52
N GLY A 86 -10.66 -1.97 8.27
CA GLY A 86 -10.53 -3.04 9.27
C GLY A 86 -9.18 -3.09 9.98
N SER A 87 -8.22 -2.24 9.57
CA SER A 87 -6.86 -2.23 10.14
C SER A 87 -6.81 -1.28 11.33
N GLY A 88 -6.97 -1.82 12.54
CA GLY A 88 -6.73 -1.08 13.77
C GLY A 88 -5.34 -0.41 13.74
N LYS A 89 -5.35 0.93 13.70
CA LYS A 89 -4.20 1.86 13.69
C LYS A 89 -3.38 1.83 12.40
N SER A 90 -3.74 2.70 11.46
CA SER A 90 -2.79 3.19 10.45
C SER A 90 -1.62 3.89 11.15
N SER A 91 -0.39 3.50 10.81
CA SER A 91 0.81 4.20 11.27
C SER A 91 0.67 5.68 10.94
N PRO A 92 0.76 6.60 11.93
CA PRO A 92 0.60 8.03 11.66
C PRO A 92 1.64 8.58 10.67
N ARG A 93 2.71 7.82 10.40
CA ARG A 93 3.80 8.20 9.48
C ARG A 93 3.43 8.12 8.00
N CYS A 94 2.39 7.39 7.62
CA CYS A 94 1.92 7.29 6.23
C CYS A 94 0.82 8.31 5.87
N ARG A 95 0.36 9.14 6.82
CA ARG A 95 -0.65 10.18 6.52
C ARG A 95 -0.04 11.31 5.70
N ASP A 96 -0.88 11.89 4.83
CA ASP A 96 -0.57 12.89 3.80
C ASP A 96 0.19 14.13 4.31
N ARG A 97 1.50 13.99 4.56
CA ARG A 97 2.39 15.13 4.75
C ARG A 97 2.69 15.73 3.38
N PRO A 98 2.44 17.02 3.14
CA PRO A 98 2.76 17.65 1.87
C PRO A 98 4.26 17.49 1.58
N ILE A 99 4.58 17.09 0.35
CA ILE A 99 5.97 17.03 -0.14
C ILE A 99 6.54 18.44 0.01
N ARG A 100 7.50 18.64 0.92
CA ARG A 100 8.16 19.93 1.06
C ARG A 100 8.89 20.23 -0.26
N PRO A 101 8.77 21.45 -0.83
CA PRO A 101 9.51 21.80 -2.02
C PRO A 101 11.00 21.69 -1.74
N ARG A 102 11.74 21.14 -2.71
CA ARG A 102 13.20 21.04 -2.66
C ARG A 102 13.74 22.47 -2.59
N ARG A 103 14.47 22.83 -1.53
CA ARG A 103 15.16 24.13 -1.48
C ARG A 103 16.16 24.14 -2.63
N SER A 104 16.02 25.11 -3.53
CA SER A 104 17.01 25.45 -4.53
C SER A 104 18.24 25.98 -3.81
N THR A 105 19.32 25.22 -3.84
CA THR A 105 20.65 25.70 -3.45
C THR A 105 21.18 26.54 -4.61
N THR A 106 21.19 27.86 -4.42
CA THR A 106 22.02 28.78 -5.20
C THR A 106 23.40 28.84 -4.56
#